data_AF-A0A1A8ZAF4-F1
#
_entry.id   AF-A0A1A8ZAF4-F1
#
_cell.length_a   1.000
_cell.length_b   1.000
_cell.length_c   1.000
_cell.angle_alpha   90.00
_cell.angle_beta   90.00
_cell.angle_gamma   90.00
#
_symmetry.space_group_name_H-M   'P 1'
#
loop_
_entity.id
_entity.type
_entity.pdbx_description
1 polymer ?
#
loop_
_entity_poly.entity_id
_entity_poly.type
_entity_poly.pdbx_seq_one_letter_code
_entity_poly.pdbx_strand_id
1 'polypeptide(L)'
;MLPALAGSFELDSYDPQAGQLVSPGSLPQERDVRGTAEVAGWVIEDHIARLLRQISVYIGYPYDDLDEAALTGVLDDTNDETPDGWFEYPLAGTPTLVVRLAQAPGSAVVSVRVEGAMDLVLATRVETLLDLL
;
A
#
# COMPACT_ATOMS: atom_id res chain seq x y z
N MET A 1 63.60 24.38 39.99
CA MET A 1 62.19 24.69 40.28
C MET A 1 61.49 23.34 40.50
N LEU A 2 61.15 23.01 41.75
CA LEU A 2 60.34 21.83 42.13
C LEU A 2 58.90 22.33 42.38
N PRO A 3 57.83 21.51 42.30
CA PRO A 3 57.76 20.11 42.76
C PRO A 3 56.89 19.24 41.79
N ALA A 4 56.32 18.06 42.04
CA ALA A 4 56.17 17.15 43.17
C ALA A 4 55.53 15.83 42.66
N LEU A 5 55.89 14.71 43.31
CA LEU A 5 55.02 13.60 43.77
C LEU A 5 54.06 12.93 42.75
N ALA A 6 54.25 11.69 42.31
CA ALA A 6 54.33 10.40 43.03
C ALA A 6 53.03 9.93 43.69
N GLY A 7 52.57 8.73 43.25
CA GLY A 7 51.57 7.86 43.90
C GLY A 7 50.12 8.30 43.62
N SER A 8 49.13 7.43 43.38
CA SER A 8 48.99 6.03 43.79
C SER A 8 47.89 5.40 42.94
N PHE A 9 47.94 4.07 42.76
CA PHE A 9 46.80 3.27 42.33
C PHE A 9 45.63 3.47 43.31
N GLU A 10 44.44 3.77 42.79
CA GLU A 10 43.18 3.47 43.47
C GLU A 10 42.24 2.85 42.43
N LEU A 11 42.11 1.54 42.58
CA LEU A 11 41.23 0.68 41.81
C LEU A 11 39.88 0.75 42.51
N ASP A 12 39.00 1.66 42.09
CA ASP A 12 37.71 1.82 42.73
C ASP A 12 36.54 1.49 41.79
N SER A 13 35.87 0.40 42.20
CA SER A 13 34.50 -0.04 41.92
C SER A 13 34.04 -0.25 40.47
N TYR A 14 34.08 -1.53 40.07
CA TYR A 14 33.17 -2.11 39.09
C TYR A 14 31.72 -1.92 39.59
N ASP A 15 30.91 -1.16 38.87
CA ASP A 15 29.46 -1.06 39.10
C ASP A 15 28.76 -2.31 38.50
N PRO A 16 28.18 -3.21 39.32
CA PRO A 16 27.55 -4.43 38.82
C PRO A 16 26.10 -4.23 38.36
N GLN A 17 25.63 -2.99 38.16
CA GLN A 17 24.25 -2.74 37.68
C GLN A 17 24.16 -2.30 36.21
N ALA A 18 24.97 -2.89 35.32
CA ALA A 18 24.68 -2.93 33.88
C ALA A 18 23.80 -4.15 33.49
N GLY A 19 23.09 -4.72 34.47
CA GLY A 19 22.12 -5.80 34.32
C GLY A 19 20.68 -5.30 34.23
N GLN A 20 20.42 -4.16 33.57
CA GLN A 20 19.06 -3.82 33.19
C GLN A 20 18.70 -4.69 31.98
N LEU A 21 18.24 -5.91 32.30
CA LEU A 21 17.48 -6.76 31.40
C LEU A 21 16.38 -5.90 30.79
N VAL A 22 16.59 -5.46 29.55
CA VAL A 22 15.49 -5.01 28.69
C VAL A 22 14.49 -6.14 28.65
N SER A 23 13.31 -5.90 29.22
CA SER A 23 12.17 -6.81 29.20
C SER A 23 12.00 -7.40 27.80
N PRO A 24 11.72 -8.70 27.63
CA PRO A 24 11.32 -9.26 26.35
C PRO A 24 9.88 -8.82 26.07
N GLY A 25 9.73 -7.54 25.75
CA GLY A 25 8.53 -6.88 25.28
C GLY A 25 8.82 -6.15 23.98
N SER A 26 9.70 -6.71 23.16
CA SER A 26 9.96 -6.27 21.78
C SER A 26 9.64 -7.43 20.85
N LEU A 27 8.37 -7.86 20.86
CA LEU A 27 7.82 -8.28 19.59
C LEU A 27 7.82 -7.01 18.72
N PRO A 28 8.37 -7.02 17.50
CA PRO A 28 8.04 -5.96 16.56
C PRO A 28 6.52 -5.92 16.56
N GLN A 29 5.97 -4.74 16.85
CA GLN A 29 4.54 -4.44 16.75
C GLN A 29 3.97 -5.34 15.66
N GLU A 30 3.12 -6.30 16.03
CA GLU A 30 2.01 -6.66 15.17
C GLU A 30 1.41 -5.31 14.84
N ARG A 31 1.81 -4.72 13.71
CA ARG A 31 1.07 -3.63 13.15
C ARG A 31 -0.29 -4.26 13.02
N ASP A 32 -1.22 -3.81 13.83
CA ASP A 32 -2.61 -3.86 13.48
C ASP A 32 -2.67 -3.10 12.16
N VAL A 33 -2.42 -3.79 11.04
CA VAL A 33 -2.56 -3.27 9.68
C VAL A 33 -4.05 -3.27 9.41
N ARG A 34 -4.79 -2.48 10.20
CA ARG A 34 -6.12 -1.98 9.85
C ARG A 34 -5.97 -0.65 9.11
N GLY A 35 -4.88 -0.48 8.38
CA GLY A 35 -4.65 0.64 7.49
C GLY A 35 -5.19 0.30 6.11
N THR A 36 -5.89 1.23 5.48
CA THR A 36 -6.17 1.15 4.06
C THR A 36 -4.86 1.25 3.30
N ALA A 37 -4.59 0.27 2.43
CA ALA A 37 -3.48 0.31 1.49
C ALA A 37 -3.98 0.89 0.17
N GLU A 38 -3.06 1.49 -0.58
CA GLU A 38 -3.28 2.03 -1.91
C GLU A 38 -2.21 1.46 -2.85
N VAL A 39 -2.65 1.00 -4.01
CA VAL A 39 -1.77 0.58 -5.12
C VAL A 39 -2.18 1.38 -6.35
N ALA A 40 -1.22 2.03 -7.01
CA ALA A 40 -1.48 2.89 -8.16
C ALA A 40 -0.64 2.48 -9.37
N GLY A 41 -1.18 2.68 -10.56
CA GLY A 41 -0.53 2.36 -11.83
C GLY A 41 -1.33 2.90 -13.01
N TRP A 42 -1.06 2.37 -14.19
CA TRP A 42 -1.78 2.70 -15.41
C TRP A 42 -1.96 1.43 -16.24
N VAL A 43 -3.03 1.39 -17.03
CA VAL A 43 -3.29 0.31 -18.00
C VAL A 43 -3.80 0.93 -19.29
N ILE A 44 -3.77 0.19 -20.40
CA ILE A 44 -4.55 0.60 -21.59
C ILE A 44 -6.04 0.40 -21.35
N GLU A 45 -6.88 1.22 -21.96
CA GLU A 45 -8.34 1.21 -21.74
C GLU A 45 -8.97 -0.18 -21.99
N ASP A 46 -8.56 -0.85 -23.07
CA ASP A 46 -9.01 -2.20 -23.44
C ASP A 46 -8.77 -3.26 -22.33
N HIS A 47 -7.85 -3.01 -21.41
CA HIS A 47 -7.50 -3.93 -20.33
C HIS A 47 -8.27 -3.69 -19.02
N ILE A 48 -9.10 -2.65 -18.92
CA ILE A 48 -9.80 -2.31 -17.68
C ILE A 48 -10.77 -3.41 -17.24
N ALA A 49 -11.60 -3.92 -18.16
CA ALA A 49 -12.52 -5.01 -17.83
C ALA A 49 -11.76 -6.26 -17.35
N ARG A 50 -10.59 -6.54 -17.96
CA ARG A 50 -9.72 -7.65 -17.55
C ARG A 50 -9.11 -7.42 -16.17
N LEU A 51 -8.65 -6.20 -15.88
CA LEU A 51 -8.13 -5.79 -14.59
C LEU A 51 -9.18 -5.99 -13.49
N LEU A 52 -10.37 -5.41 -13.67
CA LEU A 52 -11.47 -5.47 -12.70
C LEU A 52 -11.94 -6.89 -12.46
N ARG A 53 -12.08 -7.69 -13.52
CA ARG A 53 -12.42 -9.12 -13.39
C ARG A 53 -11.38 -9.86 -12.55
N GLN A 54 -10.10 -9.64 -12.79
CA GLN A 54 -9.03 -10.34 -12.06
C GLN A 54 -8.93 -9.89 -10.59
N ILE A 55 -9.08 -8.59 -10.30
CA ILE A 55 -9.17 -8.09 -8.91
C ILE A 55 -10.39 -8.70 -8.21
N SER A 56 -11.52 -8.78 -8.90
CA SER A 56 -12.76 -9.36 -8.38
C SER A 56 -12.59 -10.82 -7.98
N VAL A 57 -11.83 -11.60 -8.76
CA VAL A 57 -11.45 -12.98 -8.39
C VAL A 57 -10.64 -13.02 -7.10
N TYR A 58 -9.71 -12.07 -6.88
CA TYR A 58 -8.90 -12.05 -5.65
C TYR A 58 -9.71 -11.80 -4.38
N ILE A 59 -10.81 -11.03 -4.49
CA ILE A 59 -11.63 -10.65 -3.33
C ILE A 59 -13.00 -11.34 -3.28
N GLY A 60 -13.30 -12.23 -4.23
CA GLY A 60 -14.57 -12.94 -4.32
C GLY A 60 -15.77 -12.06 -4.69
N TYR A 61 -15.56 -10.97 -5.42
CA TYR A 61 -16.64 -10.15 -5.98
C TYR A 61 -17.20 -10.81 -7.27
N PRO A 62 -18.53 -10.96 -7.42
CA PRO A 62 -19.14 -11.66 -8.55
C PRO A 62 -19.23 -10.75 -9.79
N TYR A 63 -18.09 -10.38 -10.35
CA TYR A 63 -18.00 -9.53 -11.54
C TYR A 63 -18.62 -10.21 -12.77
N ASP A 64 -19.59 -9.56 -13.41
CA ASP A 64 -20.33 -10.09 -14.56
C ASP A 64 -20.42 -9.13 -15.76
N ASP A 65 -21.24 -9.46 -16.75
CA ASP A 65 -21.39 -8.66 -17.97
C ASP A 65 -22.09 -7.30 -17.72
N LEU A 66 -22.89 -7.19 -16.66
CA LEU A 66 -23.53 -5.92 -16.28
C LEU A 66 -22.47 -4.94 -15.74
N ASP A 67 -21.49 -5.47 -15.01
CA ASP A 67 -20.36 -4.68 -14.55
C ASP A 67 -19.51 -4.15 -15.71
N GLU A 68 -19.27 -4.96 -16.75
CA GLU A 68 -18.58 -4.48 -17.96
C GLU A 68 -19.39 -3.40 -18.68
N ALA A 69 -20.70 -3.59 -18.82
CA ALA A 69 -21.58 -2.61 -19.45
C ALA A 69 -21.58 -1.27 -18.71
N ALA A 70 -21.46 -1.30 -17.37
CA ALA A 70 -21.40 -0.09 -16.55
C ALA A 70 -20.16 0.78 -16.79
N LEU A 71 -19.10 0.24 -17.40
CA LEU A 71 -17.86 0.98 -17.70
C LEU A 71 -17.90 1.68 -19.06
N THR A 72 -18.85 1.32 -19.92
CA THR A 72 -18.90 1.83 -21.29
C THR A 72 -19.14 3.34 -21.30
N GLY A 73 -18.21 4.11 -21.87
CA GLY A 73 -18.29 5.57 -21.99
C GLY A 73 -18.10 6.34 -20.68
N VAL A 74 -17.83 5.65 -19.56
CA VAL A 74 -17.64 6.31 -18.25
C VAL A 74 -16.35 7.13 -18.21
N LEU A 75 -15.32 6.69 -18.94
CA LEU A 75 -14.00 7.31 -18.88
C LEU A 75 -13.91 8.58 -19.74
N ASP A 76 -14.83 8.78 -20.68
CA ASP A 76 -14.84 9.93 -21.59
C ASP A 76 -14.90 11.28 -20.85
N ASP A 77 -15.49 11.29 -19.65
CA ASP A 77 -15.64 12.46 -18.80
C ASP A 77 -14.59 12.53 -17.66
N THR A 78 -13.62 11.62 -17.62
CA THR A 78 -12.60 11.53 -16.56
C THR A 78 -11.27 12.20 -16.94
N ASN A 79 -10.53 12.69 -15.95
CA ASN A 79 -9.21 13.30 -16.12
C ASN A 79 -8.38 13.14 -14.84
N ASP A 80 -7.24 12.45 -14.94
CA ASP A 80 -6.38 12.14 -13.80
C ASP A 80 -5.62 13.36 -13.22
N GLU A 81 -5.51 14.45 -14.00
CA GLU A 81 -4.96 15.74 -13.57
C GLU A 81 -5.97 16.55 -12.73
N THR A 82 -7.25 16.17 -12.73
CA THR A 82 -8.29 16.85 -11.96
C THR A 82 -8.63 16.06 -10.70
N PRO A 83 -8.59 16.66 -9.49
CA PRO A 83 -8.89 15.95 -8.23
C PRO A 83 -10.25 15.25 -8.21
N ASP A 84 -11.28 15.90 -8.76
CA ASP A 84 -12.64 15.36 -8.88
C ASP A 84 -12.90 14.66 -10.23
N GLY A 85 -11.86 14.48 -11.05
CA GLY A 85 -11.94 13.89 -12.39
C GLY A 85 -11.84 12.37 -12.42
N TRP A 86 -11.98 11.70 -11.28
CA TRP A 86 -11.84 10.25 -11.17
C TRP A 86 -13.20 9.57 -11.06
N PHE A 87 -13.38 8.51 -11.83
CA PHE A 87 -14.51 7.59 -11.65
C PHE A 87 -14.18 6.58 -10.54
N GLU A 88 -15.10 6.40 -9.60
CA GLU A 88 -14.96 5.43 -8.52
C GLU A 88 -15.82 4.19 -8.79
N TYR A 89 -15.19 3.02 -8.81
CA TYR A 89 -15.85 1.73 -8.98
C TYR A 89 -15.68 0.87 -7.72
N PRO A 90 -16.73 0.76 -6.88
CA PRO A 90 -16.67 -0.03 -5.65
C PRO A 90 -16.79 -1.53 -5.93
N LEU A 91 -15.81 -2.30 -5.48
CA LEU A 91 -15.81 -3.75 -5.51
C LEU A 91 -16.16 -4.30 -4.13
N ALA A 92 -17.43 -4.67 -3.95
CA ALA A 92 -18.00 -5.15 -2.68
C ALA A 92 -17.63 -6.62 -2.35
N GLY A 93 -16.36 -6.98 -2.51
CA GLY A 93 -15.80 -8.27 -2.10
C GLY A 93 -15.30 -8.27 -0.65
N THR A 94 -14.49 -9.28 -0.32
CA THR A 94 -13.81 -9.42 0.97
C THR A 94 -12.29 -9.53 0.76
N PRO A 95 -11.51 -8.47 1.04
CA PRO A 95 -11.91 -7.15 1.53
C PRO A 95 -12.65 -6.32 0.46
N THR A 96 -13.40 -5.30 0.89
CA THR A 96 -13.98 -4.31 -0.02
C THR A 96 -12.89 -3.38 -0.53
N LEU A 97 -12.88 -3.15 -1.85
CA LEU A 97 -11.94 -2.27 -2.53
C LEU A 97 -12.69 -1.20 -3.30
N VAL A 98 -12.06 -0.04 -3.50
CA VAL A 98 -12.51 0.99 -4.43
C VAL A 98 -11.44 1.11 -5.51
N VAL A 99 -11.84 0.96 -6.77
CA VAL A 99 -10.97 1.18 -7.92
C VAL A 99 -11.30 2.54 -8.50
N ARG A 100 -10.35 3.47 -8.47
CA ARG A 100 -10.46 4.77 -9.12
C ARG A 100 -9.83 4.71 -10.51
N LEU A 101 -10.54 5.21 -11.50
CA LEU A 101 -10.13 5.22 -12.91
C LEU A 101 -10.22 6.64 -13.45
N ALA A 102 -9.20 7.08 -14.19
CA ALA A 102 -9.24 8.34 -14.90
C ALA A 102 -8.37 8.31 -16.16
N GLN A 103 -8.84 8.92 -17.25
CA GLN A 103 -8.01 9.09 -18.45
C GLN A 103 -6.82 10.00 -18.15
N ALA A 104 -5.66 9.64 -18.68
CA ALA A 104 -4.50 10.52 -18.74
C ALA A 104 -4.60 11.41 -20.00
N PRO A 105 -4.70 12.75 -19.88
CA PRO A 105 -4.87 13.64 -21.02
C PRO A 105 -3.81 13.45 -22.12
N GLY A 106 -4.26 13.26 -23.35
CA GLY A 106 -3.37 13.09 -24.51
C GLY A 106 -2.71 11.71 -24.61
N SER A 107 -3.16 10.72 -23.84
CA SER A 107 -2.72 9.33 -23.90
C SER A 107 -3.88 8.35 -24.09
N ALA A 108 -3.58 7.12 -24.48
CA ALA A 108 -4.54 6.00 -24.55
C ALA A 108 -4.50 5.13 -23.28
N VAL A 109 -3.89 5.64 -22.21
CA VAL A 109 -3.78 4.94 -20.92
C VAL A 109 -4.74 5.55 -19.92
N VAL A 110 -5.15 4.70 -18.98
CA VAL A 110 -6.05 5.04 -17.90
C VAL A 110 -5.28 4.85 -16.60
N SER A 111 -5.19 5.92 -15.84
CA SER A 111 -4.62 5.92 -14.51
C SER A 111 -5.55 5.17 -13.56
N VAL A 112 -4.97 4.28 -12.76
CA VAL A 112 -5.70 3.39 -11.84
C VAL A 112 -5.18 3.58 -10.43
N ARG A 113 -6.09 3.68 -9.46
CA ARG A 113 -5.77 3.54 -8.03
C ARG A 113 -6.70 2.52 -7.39
N VAL A 114 -6.15 1.58 -6.65
CA VAL A 114 -6.89 0.56 -5.92
C VAL A 114 -6.69 0.81 -4.44
N GLU A 115 -7.77 1.08 -3.73
CA GLU A 115 -7.76 1.43 -2.32
C GLU A 115 -8.64 0.49 -1.50
N GLY A 116 -8.19 0.13 -0.31
CA GLY A 116 -8.98 -0.65 0.63
C GLY A 116 -8.16 -1.38 1.66
N ALA A 117 -8.81 -2.27 2.41
CA ALA A 117 -8.15 -3.06 3.46
C ALA A 117 -7.36 -4.24 2.86
N MET A 118 -6.38 -3.96 2.00
CA MET A 118 -5.52 -4.97 1.40
C MET A 118 -4.40 -5.38 2.35
N ASP A 119 -4.18 -6.69 2.49
CA ASP A 119 -2.93 -7.20 3.07
C ASP A 119 -1.77 -7.10 2.06
N LEU A 120 -0.56 -7.40 2.50
CA LEU A 120 0.64 -7.34 1.65
C LEU A 120 0.53 -8.26 0.43
N VAL A 121 -0.09 -9.44 0.57
CA VAL A 121 -0.19 -10.42 -0.51
C VAL A 121 -1.14 -9.91 -1.59
N LEU A 122 -2.30 -9.39 -1.20
CA LEU A 122 -3.27 -8.81 -2.12
C LEU A 122 -2.71 -7.55 -2.80
N ALA A 123 -2.07 -6.65 -2.04
CA ALA A 123 -1.44 -5.46 -2.60
C ALA A 123 -0.40 -5.81 -3.67
N THR A 124 0.52 -6.74 -3.39
CA THR A 124 1.52 -7.19 -4.37
C THR A 124 0.89 -7.86 -5.60
N ARG A 125 -0.21 -8.62 -5.43
CA ARG A 125 -0.93 -9.20 -6.58
C ARG A 125 -1.58 -8.15 -7.47
N VAL A 126 -2.14 -7.09 -6.87
CA VAL A 126 -2.72 -5.97 -7.62
C VAL A 126 -1.63 -5.19 -8.34
N GLU A 127 -0.52 -4.89 -7.67
CA GLU A 127 0.65 -4.23 -8.26
C GLU A 127 1.19 -5.02 -9.47
N THR A 128 1.44 -6.32 -9.27
CA THR A 128 1.91 -7.21 -10.35
C THR A 128 0.92 -7.27 -11.51
N LEU A 129 -0.39 -7.24 -11.22
CA LEU A 129 -1.42 -7.26 -12.26
C LEU A 129 -1.41 -5.98 -13.09
N LEU A 130 -1.23 -4.82 -12.46
CA LEU A 130 -1.10 -3.53 -13.15
C LEU A 130 0.14 -3.52 -14.06
N ASP A 131 1.26 -4.08 -13.61
CA ASP A 131 2.50 -4.15 -14.41
C ASP A 131 2.41 -5.08 -15.64
N LEU A 132 1.43 -5.98 -15.67
CA LEU A 132 1.25 -7.00 -16.73
C LEU A 132 0.20 -6.62 -17.79
N LEU A 133 -0.57 -5.56 -17.55
CA LEU A 133 -1.66 -5.11 -18.42
C LEU A 133 -1.29 -3.78 -19.09
#